data_AF-X1Q862-F1
#
_entry.id   AF-X1Q862-F1
#
_cell.length_a   1.000
_cell.length_b   1.000
_cell.length_c   1.000
_cell.angle_alpha   90.00
_cell.angle_beta   90.00
_cell.angle_gamma   90.00
#
_symmetry.space_group_name_H-M   'P 1'
#
loop_
_entity.id
_entity.type
_entity.pdbx_description
1 polymer ?
#
loop_
_entity_poly.entity_id
_entity_poly.type
_entity_poly.pdbx_seq_one_letter_code
_entity_poly.pdbx_strand_id
1 'polypeptide(L)'
;MPFISLGLRRAAAKLLMPKAFKAGMSASGFRQLLRGKGLQYQWQTLLRDWRTTLNIEAKKDAIKFVRKDRVPSPMLFPEVDYKYSQEYIYFANTWSRTHPEAPITEQMVTYTSDIPLSAREVEEEITVDWPEWGSPKESMLEKVEVTEFLRTTYRVPTGT
;
A
#
# COMPACT_ATOMS: atom_id res chain seq x y z
N MET A 1 16.98 -7.70 27.15
CA MET A 1 15.70 -8.24 26.63
C MET A 1 15.95 -8.83 25.26
N PRO A 2 15.39 -10.00 24.93
CA PRO A 2 15.55 -10.60 23.61
C PRO A 2 15.02 -9.66 22.52
N PHE A 3 15.78 -9.49 21.44
CA PHE A 3 15.36 -8.73 20.28
C PHE A 3 14.27 -9.49 19.53
N ILE A 4 13.03 -9.37 20.00
CA ILE A 4 11.86 -9.83 19.24
C ILE A 4 11.79 -8.96 17.98
N SER A 5 11.67 -9.57 16.80
CA SER A 5 11.53 -8.84 15.54
C SER A 5 10.27 -7.96 15.54
N LEU A 6 10.31 -6.83 14.84
CA LEU A 6 9.22 -5.85 14.83
C LEU A 6 7.88 -6.46 14.35
N GLY A 7 7.94 -7.34 13.35
CA GLY A 7 6.76 -8.06 12.85
C GLY A 7 6.10 -8.93 13.93
N LEU A 8 6.91 -9.64 14.72
CA LEU A 8 6.41 -10.53 15.76
C LEU A 8 5.82 -9.75 16.96
N ARG A 9 6.40 -8.59 17.30
CA ARG A 9 5.82 -7.67 18.31
C ARG A 9 4.44 -7.18 17.90
N ARG A 10 4.30 -6.74 16.64
CA ARG A 10 3.02 -6.24 16.09
C ARG A 10 1.95 -7.35 16.06
N ALA A 11 2.31 -8.55 15.61
CA ALA A 11 1.40 -9.70 15.60
C ALA A 11 0.93 -10.07 17.02
N ALA A 12 1.84 -10.16 17.98
CA ALA A 12 1.51 -10.42 19.38
C ALA A 12 0.62 -9.32 19.98
N ALA A 13 0.90 -8.05 19.68
CA ALA A 13 0.07 -6.93 20.12
C ALA A 13 -1.35 -7.03 19.57
N LYS A 14 -1.52 -7.28 18.26
CA LYS A 14 -2.84 -7.44 17.62
C LYS A 14 -3.70 -8.52 18.27
N LEU A 15 -3.11 -9.66 18.64
CA LEU A 15 -3.83 -10.73 19.34
C LEU A 15 -4.35 -10.30 20.73
N LEU A 16 -3.67 -9.37 21.39
CA LEU A 16 -4.05 -8.88 22.72
C LEU A 16 -5.07 -7.73 22.69
N MET A 17 -5.20 -7.02 21.56
CA MET A 17 -6.07 -5.84 21.44
C MET A 17 -7.55 -6.12 21.76
N PRO A 18 -8.19 -7.17 21.23
CA PRO A 18 -9.61 -7.43 21.53
C PRO A 18 -9.87 -7.66 23.01
N LYS A 19 -8.96 -8.38 23.69
CA LYS A 19 -9.07 -8.66 25.13
C LYS A 19 -8.91 -7.37 25.95
N ALA A 20 -7.94 -6.53 25.60
CA ALA A 20 -7.73 -5.24 26.26
C ALA A 20 -8.94 -4.31 26.06
N PHE A 21 -9.49 -4.26 24.85
CA PHE A 21 -10.68 -3.45 24.55
C PHE A 21 -11.92 -3.94 25.30
N LYS A 22 -12.16 -5.26 25.35
CA LYS A 22 -13.26 -5.85 26.13
C LYS A 22 -13.14 -5.55 27.63
N ALA A 23 -11.91 -5.37 28.13
CA ALA A 23 -11.64 -4.95 29.50
C ALA A 23 -11.78 -3.42 29.73
N GLY A 24 -12.24 -2.66 28.72
CA GLY A 24 -12.42 -1.20 28.82
C GLY A 24 -11.13 -0.39 28.73
N MET A 25 -10.02 -1.01 28.31
CA MET A 25 -8.72 -0.32 28.22
C MET A 25 -8.67 0.63 27.02
N SER A 26 -8.20 1.86 27.25
CA SER A 26 -7.92 2.82 26.18
C SER A 26 -6.67 2.45 25.38
N ALA A 27 -6.54 2.95 24.15
CA ALA A 27 -5.35 2.72 23.33
C ALA A 27 -4.05 3.19 24.02
N SER A 28 -4.12 4.31 24.76
CA SER A 28 -3.01 4.85 25.54
C SER A 28 -2.62 3.94 26.72
N GLY A 29 -3.61 3.40 27.44
CA GLY A 29 -3.37 2.41 28.50
C GLY A 29 -2.79 1.10 27.94
N PHE A 30 -3.30 0.65 26.80
CA PHE A 30 -2.78 -0.53 26.11
C PHE A 30 -1.32 -0.35 25.68
N ARG A 31 -0.93 0.85 25.22
CA ARG A 31 0.47 1.18 24.92
C ARG A 31 1.38 1.05 26.14
N GLN A 32 0.93 1.50 27.32
CA GLN A 32 1.69 1.34 28.57
C GLN A 32 1.85 -0.13 28.92
N LEU A 33 0.80 -0.93 28.73
CA LEU A 33 0.87 -2.39 28.93
C LEU A 33 1.86 -3.06 27.96
N LEU A 34 1.88 -2.67 26.68
CA LEU A 34 2.86 -3.18 25.71
C LEU A 34 4.30 -2.76 26.05
N ARG A 35 4.49 -1.55 26.57
CA ARG A 35 5.80 -1.08 27.09
C ARG A 35 6.30 -1.99 28.21
N GLY A 36 5.45 -2.30 29.19
CA GLY A 36 5.79 -3.22 30.27
C GLY A 36 6.14 -4.63 29.78
N LYS A 37 5.60 -5.05 28.63
CA LYS A 37 5.84 -6.37 28.01
C LYS A 37 6.96 -6.39 26.96
N GLY A 38 7.62 -5.26 26.68
CA GLY A 38 8.62 -5.18 25.60
C GLY A 38 8.06 -5.33 24.18
N LEU A 39 6.74 -5.24 24.01
CA LEU A 39 6.04 -5.39 22.72
C LEU A 39 5.76 -4.05 22.04
N GLN A 40 6.50 -3.00 22.40
CA GLN A 40 6.31 -1.67 21.84
C GLN A 40 6.68 -1.63 20.34
N TYR A 41 5.87 -0.91 19.58
CA TYR A 41 6.15 -0.48 18.20
C TYR A 41 5.63 0.95 17.97
N GLN A 42 5.79 1.48 16.76
CA GLN A 42 5.44 2.86 16.42
C GLN A 42 3.97 3.17 16.74
N TRP A 43 3.74 4.33 17.39
CA TRP A 43 2.43 4.72 17.91
C TRP A 43 1.36 4.86 16.82
N GLN A 44 1.70 5.47 15.69
CA GLN A 44 0.78 5.63 14.57
C GLN A 44 0.32 4.28 14.02
N THR A 45 1.24 3.32 13.87
CA THR A 45 0.94 1.96 13.44
C THR A 45 0.03 1.24 14.45
N LEU A 46 0.28 1.42 15.76
CA LEU A 46 -0.55 0.86 16.81
C LEU A 46 -1.97 1.42 16.78
N LEU A 47 -2.14 2.72 16.59
CA LEU A 47 -3.46 3.33 16.47
C LEU A 47 -4.21 2.83 15.24
N ARG A 48 -3.53 2.65 14.12
CA ARG A 48 -4.12 2.06 12.91
C ARG A 48 -4.60 0.64 13.20
N ASP A 49 -3.73 -0.21 13.72
CA ASP A 49 -4.07 -1.59 14.09
C ASP A 49 -5.23 -1.66 15.10
N TRP A 50 -5.22 -0.79 16.12
CA TRP A 50 -6.27 -0.72 17.12
C TRP A 50 -7.64 -0.43 16.50
N ARG A 51 -7.72 0.52 15.56
CA ARG A 51 -8.97 0.85 14.85
C ARG A 51 -9.44 -0.30 13.95
N THR A 52 -8.51 -0.88 13.18
CA THR A 52 -8.79 -1.97 12.25
C THR A 52 -9.23 -3.24 12.99
N THR A 53 -8.50 -3.68 14.01
CA THR A 53 -8.80 -4.90 14.77
C THR A 53 -10.15 -4.83 15.50
N LEU A 54 -10.59 -3.63 15.86
CA LEU A 54 -11.86 -3.41 16.54
C LEU A 54 -13.02 -3.10 15.59
N ASN A 55 -12.77 -3.09 14.26
CA ASN A 55 -13.74 -2.74 13.24
C ASN A 55 -14.46 -1.41 13.56
N ILE A 56 -13.75 -0.44 14.15
CA ILE A 56 -14.34 0.87 14.53
C ILE A 56 -14.81 1.60 13.27
N GLU A 57 -14.11 1.43 12.15
CA GLU A 57 -14.46 2.00 10.85
C GLU A 57 -15.80 1.45 10.32
N ALA A 58 -16.07 0.15 10.46
CA ALA A 58 -17.35 -0.45 10.09
C ALA A 58 -18.52 0.04 10.98
N LYS A 59 -18.23 0.49 12.20
CA LYS A 59 -19.22 1.05 13.13
C LYS A 59 -19.49 2.54 12.89
N LYS A 60 -18.79 3.22 11.97
CA LYS A 60 -19.09 4.61 11.59
C LYS A 60 -20.52 4.74 11.07
N ASP A 61 -20.99 3.76 10.29
CA ASP A 61 -22.38 3.71 9.79
C ASP A 61 -23.41 3.39 10.88
N ALA A 62 -23.00 2.84 12.03
CA ALA A 62 -23.91 2.58 13.13
C ALA A 62 -24.36 3.89 13.82
N ILE A 63 -23.61 4.98 13.64
CA ILE A 63 -23.91 6.30 14.20
C ILE A 63 -25.23 6.86 13.62
N LYS A 64 -25.62 6.46 12.39
CA LYS A 64 -26.89 6.88 11.78
C LYS A 64 -28.13 6.39 12.55
N PHE A 65 -27.98 5.35 13.35
CA PHE A 65 -29.04 4.79 14.21
C PHE A 65 -28.98 5.33 15.65
N VAL A 66 -27.98 6.14 15.99
CA VAL A 66 -27.86 6.79 17.30
C VAL A 66 -28.66 8.10 17.26
N ARG A 67 -29.51 8.34 18.26
CA ARG A 67 -30.27 9.61 18.36
C ARG A 67 -29.30 10.80 18.39
N LYS A 68 -29.69 11.89 17.73
CA LYS A 68 -28.88 13.10 17.49
C LYS A 68 -28.26 13.70 18.76
N ASP A 69 -28.93 13.60 19.90
CA ASP A 69 -28.48 14.06 21.22
C ASP A 69 -27.35 13.21 21.83
N ARG A 70 -27.14 11.99 21.34
CA ARG A 70 -26.12 11.04 21.81
C ARG A 70 -25.02 10.78 20.77
N VAL A 71 -25.04 11.50 19.65
CA VAL A 71 -23.98 11.41 18.64
C VAL A 71 -22.74 12.10 19.22
N PRO A 72 -21.59 11.40 19.35
CA PRO A 72 -20.37 12.04 19.81
C PRO A 72 -19.95 13.16 18.84
N SER A 73 -19.26 14.18 19.35
CA SER A 73 -18.79 15.29 18.53
C SER A 73 -18.06 14.78 17.27
N PRO A 74 -18.34 15.32 16.06
CA PRO A 74 -17.67 14.95 14.82
C PRO A 74 -16.13 15.02 14.91
N MET A 75 -15.62 15.85 15.82
CA MET A 75 -14.19 15.97 16.11
C MET A 75 -13.54 14.65 16.58
N LEU A 76 -14.31 13.72 17.15
CA LEU A 76 -13.85 12.39 17.56
C LEU A 76 -13.77 11.38 16.41
N PHE A 77 -14.42 11.71 15.27
CA PHE A 77 -14.46 10.90 14.06
C PHE A 77 -14.08 11.75 12.84
N PRO A 78 -12.82 12.21 12.74
CA PRO A 78 -12.39 12.93 11.55
C PRO A 78 -12.69 12.07 10.32
N GLU A 79 -13.43 12.65 9.38
CA GLU A 79 -13.67 12.06 8.09
C GLU A 79 -12.32 11.98 7.36
N VAL A 80 -11.85 10.76 7.11
CA VAL A 80 -10.67 10.57 6.28
C VAL A 80 -11.13 10.77 4.85
N ASP A 81 -10.82 11.93 4.28
CA ASP A 81 -10.94 12.11 2.84
C ASP A 81 -10.00 11.11 2.16
N TYR A 82 -10.53 10.41 1.17
CA TYR A 82 -9.77 9.52 0.32
C TYR A 82 -9.60 10.20 -1.03
N LYS A 83 -8.35 10.45 -1.42
CA LYS A 83 -8.06 10.78 -2.82
C LYS A 83 -8.00 9.46 -3.57
N TYR A 84 -8.87 9.29 -4.56
CA TYR A 84 -8.75 8.18 -5.50
C TYR A 84 -7.54 8.46 -6.39
N SER A 85 -6.46 7.70 -6.19
CA SER A 85 -5.36 7.68 -7.14
C SER A 85 -5.66 6.63 -8.20
N GLN A 86 -5.38 6.96 -9.45
CA GLN A 86 -5.49 6.03 -10.57
C GLN A 86 -4.07 5.65 -10.96
N GLU A 87 -3.84 4.37 -11.18
CA GLU A 87 -2.56 3.86 -11.66
C GLU A 87 -2.85 2.99 -12.88
N TYR A 88 -2.11 3.29 -13.94
CA TYR A 88 -2.20 2.65 -15.23
C TYR A 88 -0.99 1.73 -15.37
N ILE A 89 -1.27 0.45 -15.56
CA ILE A 89 -0.27 -0.59 -15.69
C ILE A 89 -0.31 -1.05 -17.15
N TYR A 90 0.82 -0.98 -17.83
CA TYR A 90 0.98 -1.39 -19.22
C TYR A 90 1.89 -2.60 -19.28
N PHE A 91 1.53 -3.57 -20.11
CA PHE A 91 2.36 -4.72 -20.44
C PHE A 91 2.90 -4.52 -21.85
N ALA A 92 4.20 -4.66 -22.01
CA ALA A 92 4.86 -4.55 -23.30
C ALA A 92 5.80 -5.74 -23.50
N ASN A 93 5.78 -6.30 -24.70
CA ASN A 93 6.80 -7.25 -25.13
C ASN A 93 7.98 -6.47 -25.68
N THR A 94 9.17 -6.86 -25.24
CA THR A 94 10.44 -6.26 -25.62
C THR A 94 11.31 -7.33 -26.24
N TRP A 95 11.92 -7.00 -27.37
CA TRP A 95 12.89 -7.86 -28.04
C TRP A 95 14.24 -7.21 -27.93
N SER A 96 15.16 -7.87 -27.22
CA SER A 96 16.50 -7.37 -26.99
C SER A 96 17.55 -8.41 -27.35
N ARG A 97 18.75 -7.93 -27.72
CA ARG A 97 19.91 -8.77 -28.01
C ARG A 97 21.17 -8.16 -27.40
N THR A 98 22.06 -8.99 -26.87
CA THR A 98 23.33 -8.53 -26.26
C THR A 98 24.36 -8.12 -27.33
N HIS A 99 24.38 -8.85 -28.44
CA HIS A 99 25.24 -8.57 -29.58
C HIS A 99 24.47 -8.78 -30.88
N PRO A 100 24.89 -8.17 -32.01
CA PRO A 100 24.21 -8.31 -33.28
C PRO A 100 24.03 -9.77 -33.74
N GLU A 101 24.99 -10.65 -33.41
CA GLU A 101 24.99 -12.07 -33.79
C GLU A 101 24.32 -12.98 -32.73
N ALA A 102 23.97 -12.44 -31.56
CA ALA A 102 23.30 -13.21 -30.52
C ALA A 102 21.82 -13.41 -30.86
N PRO A 103 21.19 -14.50 -30.37
CA PRO A 103 19.76 -14.72 -30.56
C PRO A 103 18.95 -13.62 -29.88
N ILE A 104 17.85 -13.22 -30.53
CA ILE A 104 16.89 -12.27 -29.98
C ILE A 104 16.19 -12.94 -28.79
N THR A 105 16.16 -12.23 -27.67
CA THR A 105 15.42 -12.66 -26.47
C THR A 105 14.16 -11.82 -26.33
N GLU A 106 13.02 -12.48 -26.19
CA GLU A 106 11.74 -11.84 -25.89
C GLU A 106 11.52 -11.79 -24.37
N GLN A 107 11.13 -10.63 -23.87
CA GLN A 107 10.80 -10.41 -22.46
C GLN A 107 9.55 -9.55 -22.35
N MET A 108 8.65 -9.92 -21.43
CA MET A 108 7.48 -9.11 -21.08
C MET A 108 7.84 -8.18 -19.94
N VAL A 109 7.54 -6.90 -20.10
CA VAL A 109 7.87 -5.85 -19.14
C VAL A 109 6.60 -5.10 -18.74
N THR A 110 6.59 -4.64 -17.49
CA THR A 110 5.48 -3.92 -16.89
C THR A 110 5.88 -2.47 -16.64
N TYR A 111 5.15 -1.53 -17.25
CA TYR A 111 5.32 -0.09 -17.05
C TYR A 111 4.13 0.47 -16.24
N THR A 112 4.40 1.32 -15.26
CA THR A 112 3.37 1.90 -14.38
C THR A 112 3.38 3.42 -14.44
N SER A 113 2.21 4.04 -14.63
CA SER A 113 2.04 5.49 -14.72
C SER A 113 0.83 5.98 -13.92
N ASP A 114 0.94 7.16 -13.33
CA ASP A 114 -0.18 7.85 -12.66
C ASP A 114 -1.15 8.51 -13.66
N ILE A 115 -0.74 8.65 -14.92
CA ILE A 115 -1.49 9.31 -16.00
C ILE A 115 -1.73 8.30 -17.12
N PRO A 116 -2.91 8.31 -17.77
CA PRO A 116 -3.13 7.49 -18.95
C PRO A 116 -2.20 7.95 -20.08
N LEU A 117 -1.30 7.08 -20.48
CA LEU A 117 -0.46 7.21 -21.67
C LEU A 117 -1.05 6.39 -22.82
N SER A 118 -0.79 6.85 -24.04
CA SER A 118 -1.01 6.09 -25.25
C SER A 118 0.05 4.99 -25.42
N ALA A 119 -0.26 3.96 -26.21
CA ALA A 119 0.68 2.86 -26.46
C ALA A 119 2.04 3.34 -26.97
N ARG A 120 2.03 4.33 -27.88
CA ARG A 120 3.25 4.91 -28.43
C ARG A 120 4.08 5.66 -27.40
N GLU A 121 3.44 6.45 -26.53
CA GLU A 121 4.15 7.13 -25.44
C GLU A 121 4.78 6.12 -24.48
N VAL A 122 4.10 5.02 -24.18
CA VAL A 122 4.66 3.94 -23.35
C VAL A 122 5.86 3.27 -24.03
N GLU A 123 5.82 3.02 -25.33
CA GLU A 123 6.95 2.46 -26.07
C GLU A 123 8.17 3.39 -26.06
N GLU A 124 7.93 4.70 -26.20
CA GLU A 124 8.98 5.72 -26.13
C GLU A 124 9.61 5.79 -24.73
N GLU A 125 8.79 5.84 -23.66
CA GLU A 125 9.27 5.84 -22.26
C GLU A 125 10.06 4.57 -21.93
N ILE A 126 9.55 3.38 -22.31
CA ILE A 126 10.27 2.11 -22.10
C ILE A 126 11.61 2.11 -22.84
N THR A 127 11.69 2.72 -24.02
CA THR A 127 12.94 2.81 -24.78
C THR A 127 13.97 3.73 -24.08
N VAL A 128 13.50 4.82 -23.49
CA VAL A 128 14.34 5.77 -22.72
C VAL A 128 14.86 5.13 -21.43
N ASP A 129 13.98 4.43 -20.70
CA ASP A 129 14.28 3.83 -19.39
C ASP A 129 14.96 2.46 -19.49
N TRP A 130 15.03 1.87 -20.69
CA TRP A 130 15.63 0.55 -20.93
C TRP A 130 17.02 0.33 -20.30
N PRO A 131 17.95 1.31 -20.30
CA PRO A 131 19.26 1.16 -19.66
C PRO A 131 19.19 1.04 -18.13
N GLU A 132 18.14 1.60 -17.51
CA GLU A 132 17.96 1.61 -16.05
C GLU A 132 17.24 0.35 -15.55
N TRP A 133 16.42 -0.28 -16.40
CA TRP A 133 15.52 -1.39 -16.07
C TRP A 133 16.19 -2.76 -15.84
N GLY A 134 17.45 -2.77 -15.41
CA GLY A 134 18.14 -4.00 -15.02
C GLY A 134 18.36 -4.98 -16.17
N SER A 135 18.20 -4.52 -17.41
CA SER A 135 18.66 -5.25 -18.57
C SER A 135 20.18 -5.53 -18.41
N PRO A 136 20.71 -6.64 -18.93
CA PRO A 136 22.16 -6.83 -18.97
C PRO A 136 22.76 -5.58 -19.58
N LYS A 137 23.76 -4.95 -18.93
CA LYS A 137 24.28 -3.59 -19.21
C LYS A 137 24.70 -3.31 -20.68
N GLU A 138 24.63 -4.30 -21.54
CA GLU A 138 25.03 -4.29 -22.95
C GLU A 138 23.90 -4.73 -23.90
N SER A 139 22.68 -4.96 -23.41
CA SER A 139 21.55 -5.36 -24.26
C SER A 139 21.02 -4.19 -25.07
N MET A 140 20.96 -4.38 -26.39
CA MET A 140 20.37 -3.45 -27.34
C MET A 140 18.90 -3.83 -27.52
N LEU A 141 18.02 -2.85 -27.29
CA LEU A 141 16.59 -2.98 -27.55
C LEU A 141 16.33 -2.82 -29.05
N GLU A 142 15.57 -3.75 -29.63
CA GLU A 142 15.26 -3.71 -31.07
C GLU A 142 13.83 -3.32 -31.36
N LYS A 143 12.91 -3.80 -30.53
CA LYS A 143 11.49 -3.58 -30.69
C LYS A 143 10.83 -3.59 -29.33
N VAL A 144 9.83 -2.73 -29.20
CA VAL A 144 8.86 -2.71 -28.10
C VAL A 144 7.48 -2.76 -28.74
N GLU A 145 6.57 -3.51 -28.14
CA GLU A 145 5.17 -3.53 -28.55
C GLU A 145 4.30 -3.66 -27.30
N VAL A 146 3.43 -2.69 -27.09
CA VAL A 146 2.46 -2.74 -25.98
C VAL A 146 1.36 -3.74 -26.32
N THR A 147 1.18 -4.73 -25.45
CA THR A 147 0.22 -5.82 -25.65
C THR A 147 -1.10 -5.57 -24.93
N GLU A 148 -1.02 -5.16 -23.66
CA GLU A 148 -2.19 -4.99 -22.81
C GLU A 148 -2.05 -3.77 -21.89
N PHE A 149 -3.19 -3.21 -21.47
CA PHE A 149 -3.21 -2.19 -20.41
C PHE A 149 -4.28 -2.54 -19.37
N LEU A 150 -3.96 -2.29 -18.10
CA LEU A 150 -4.85 -2.42 -16.97
C LEU A 150 -4.94 -1.08 -16.24
N ARG A 151 -6.17 -0.72 -15.84
CA ARG A 151 -6.44 0.45 -15.02
C ARG A 151 -6.80 0.00 -13.61
N THR A 152 -5.98 0.36 -12.65
CA THR A 152 -6.23 0.09 -11.24
C THR A 152 -6.65 1.38 -10.53
N THR A 153 -7.66 1.29 -9.66
CA THR A 153 -8.06 2.41 -8.80
C THR A 153 -7.86 2.00 -7.36
N TYR A 154 -7.16 2.83 -6.59
CA TYR A 154 -6.97 2.58 -5.16
C TYR A 154 -7.22 3.84 -4.35
N ARG A 155 -7.65 3.61 -3.10
CA ARG A 155 -7.96 4.67 -2.15
C ARG A 155 -6.70 5.03 -1.38
N VAL A 156 -6.22 6.27 -1.53
CA VAL A 156 -5.12 6.79 -0.71
C VAL A 156 -5.73 7.66 0.39
N PRO A 157 -5.47 7.39 1.69
CA PRO A 157 -5.89 8.27 2.75
C PRO A 157 -5.11 9.59 2.63
N THR A 158 -5.80 10.70 2.38
CA THR A 158 -5.16 12.02 2.44
C THR A 158 -4.84 12.32 3.91
N GLY A 159 -3.55 12.40 4.24
CA GLY A 159 -3.11 12.78 5.57
C GLY A 159 -3.57 14.20 5.87
N THR A 160 -4.34 14.36 6.96
CA THR A 160 -4.57 15.64 7.64
C THR A 160 -3.50 15.84 8.71
#